data_AF-A0A4Q2KTZ8-F1
#
_entry.id   AF-A0A4Q2KTZ8-F1
#
_cell.length_a   1.000
_cell.length_b   1.000
_cell.length_c   1.000
_cell.angle_alpha   90.00
_cell.angle_beta   90.00
_cell.angle_gamma   90.00
#
_symmetry.space_group_name_H-M   'P 1'
#
loop_
_entity.id
_entity.type
_entity.pdbx_description
1 polymer ?
#
loop_
_entity_poly.entity_id
_entity_poly.type
_entity_poly.pdbx_seq_one_letter_code
_entity_poly.pdbx_strand_id
1 'polypeptide(L)'
;MEHFLEVKNLEVAEAMLRGIPNGIERAVAGTVNKALGKVKTEMKAKVTSEYNIKKMEVEKLLVLQKANFSTLRGTISARSYRTPLSKFIGTYSRKNGIKVRVKKTEGFKNLQGKERLFGKPFVANVETGHEGTQHMGIFQRKTEKGRYPIEQLYTVSISEMLGSETVSEYAVEKGQDYLEQIMAKEVDRILKGYVK
;
A
#
# COMPACT_ATOMS: atom_id res chain seq x y z
N MET A 1 5.77 11.73 3.12
CA MET A 1 4.85 12.50 3.97
C MET A 1 4.43 11.61 5.11
N GLU A 2 4.51 12.11 6.34
CA GLU A 2 4.06 11.39 7.54
C GLU A 2 2.77 12.03 8.02
N HIS A 3 1.80 11.20 8.43
CA HIS A 3 0.54 11.65 9.00
C HIS A 3 0.39 11.07 10.40
N PHE A 4 -0.10 11.89 11.33
CA PHE A 4 -0.35 11.51 12.71
C PHE A 4 -1.84 11.63 12.99
N LEU A 5 -2.39 10.59 13.60
CA LEU A 5 -3.79 10.53 14.02
C LEU A 5 -3.83 10.25 15.52
N GLU A 6 -4.77 10.90 16.21
CA GLU A 6 -4.94 10.77 17.64
C GLU A 6 -6.31 10.18 17.96
N VAL A 7 -6.34 9.32 18.98
CA VAL A 7 -7.60 8.84 19.56
C VAL A 7 -8.21 9.99 20.35
N LYS A 8 -9.42 10.40 20.00
CA LYS A 8 -10.16 11.47 20.69
C LYS A 8 -10.92 10.92 21.90
N ASN A 9 -11.35 11.83 22.78
CA ASN A 9 -12.20 11.56 23.95
C ASN A 9 -11.58 10.56 24.95
N LEU A 10 -10.26 10.66 25.17
CA LEU A 10 -9.55 9.78 26.09
C LEU A 10 -9.96 10.01 27.55
N GLU A 11 -10.29 11.24 27.93
CA GLU A 11 -10.69 11.62 29.29
C GLU A 11 -12.00 10.93 29.69
N VAL A 12 -12.95 10.87 28.77
CA VAL A 12 -14.24 10.19 28.99
C VAL A 12 -14.03 8.68 29.12
N ALA A 13 -13.19 8.10 28.27
CA ALA A 13 -12.85 6.69 28.37
C ALA A 13 -12.14 6.38 29.70
N GLU A 14 -11.25 7.25 30.17
CA GLU A 14 -10.51 7.08 31.42
C GLU A 14 -11.46 7.11 32.63
N ALA A 15 -12.40 8.05 32.63
CA ALA A 15 -13.45 8.11 33.64
C ALA A 15 -14.32 6.84 33.64
N MET A 16 -14.73 6.35 32.46
CA MET A 16 -15.55 5.14 32.32
C MET A 16 -14.83 3.88 32.78
N LEU A 17 -13.55 3.74 32.44
CA LEU A 17 -12.75 2.55 32.74
C LEU A 17 -12.02 2.64 34.08
N ARG A 18 -12.36 3.64 34.90
CA ARG A 18 -11.77 3.82 36.22
C ARG A 18 -12.00 2.59 37.10
N GLY A 19 -10.94 2.09 37.72
CA GLY A 19 -10.98 0.88 38.55
C GLY A 19 -10.84 -0.42 37.77
N ILE A 20 -10.76 -0.38 36.43
CA ILE A 20 -10.41 -1.53 35.60
C ILE A 20 -8.89 -1.54 35.37
N PRO A 21 -8.16 -2.56 35.83
CA PRO A 21 -6.73 -2.69 35.60
C PRO A 21 -6.40 -2.65 34.10
N ASN A 22 -5.50 -1.73 33.73
CA ASN A 22 -5.08 -1.46 32.35
C ASN A 22 -6.25 -1.17 31.39
N GLY A 23 -7.37 -0.64 31.88
CA GLY A 23 -8.57 -0.44 31.08
C GLY A 23 -8.32 0.45 29.87
N ILE A 24 -7.67 1.60 30.08
CA ILE A 24 -7.38 2.58 29.02
C ILE A 24 -6.35 2.05 28.03
N GLU A 25 -5.26 1.47 28.52
CA GLU A 25 -4.19 0.91 27.70
C GLU A 25 -4.75 -0.18 26.77
N ARG A 26 -5.66 -1.03 27.29
CA ARG A 26 -6.36 -2.05 26.51
C ARG A 26 -7.29 -1.43 25.47
N ALA A 27 -8.05 -0.41 25.84
CA ALA A 27 -8.98 0.27 24.94
C ALA A 27 -8.22 0.95 23.78
N VAL A 28 -7.18 1.72 24.11
CA VAL A 28 -6.37 2.44 23.12
C VAL A 28 -5.59 1.48 22.23
N ALA A 29 -4.88 0.51 22.80
CA ALA A 29 -4.12 -0.45 21.99
C ALA A 29 -5.04 -1.30 21.10
N GLY A 30 -6.21 -1.71 21.61
CA GLY A 30 -7.24 -2.41 20.84
C GLY A 30 -7.78 -1.56 19.69
N THR A 31 -8.06 -0.29 19.97
CA THR A 31 -8.56 0.69 18.99
C THR A 31 -7.56 0.92 17.87
N VAL A 32 -6.32 1.28 18.21
CA VAL A 32 -5.25 1.54 17.25
C VAL A 32 -5.02 0.30 16.37
N ASN A 33 -4.93 -0.89 16.96
CA ASN A 33 -4.65 -2.12 16.21
C ASN A 33 -5.78 -2.49 15.24
N LYS A 34 -7.04 -2.31 15.64
CA LYS A 34 -8.19 -2.56 14.77
C LYS A 34 -8.32 -1.49 13.68
N ALA A 35 -8.09 -0.23 14.01
CA ALA A 35 -8.09 0.87 13.05
C ALA A 35 -7.00 0.67 11.99
N LEU A 36 -5.77 0.32 12.37
CA LEU A 36 -4.68 0.00 11.44
C LEU A 36 -5.07 -1.10 10.43
N GLY A 37 -5.74 -2.16 10.89
CA GLY A 37 -6.20 -3.23 10.01
C GLY A 37 -7.23 -2.76 8.97
N LYS A 38 -8.14 -1.88 9.39
CA LYS A 38 -9.13 -1.29 8.48
C LYS A 38 -8.49 -0.29 7.52
N VAL A 39 -7.66 0.62 7.99
CA VAL A 39 -6.92 1.59 7.15
C VAL A 39 -6.05 0.86 6.12
N LYS A 40 -5.36 -0.21 6.50
CA LYS A 40 -4.62 -1.06 5.55
C LYS A 40 -5.51 -1.56 4.42
N THR A 41 -6.75 -1.94 4.73
CA THR A 41 -7.73 -2.43 3.75
C THR A 41 -8.18 -1.30 2.82
N GLU A 42 -8.48 -0.13 3.37
CA GLU A 42 -8.90 1.06 2.63
C GLU A 42 -7.81 1.59 1.70
N MET A 43 -6.57 1.74 2.20
CA MET A 43 -5.42 2.15 1.38
C MET A 43 -5.24 1.23 0.18
N LYS A 44 -5.33 -0.08 0.41
CA LYS A 44 -5.17 -1.09 -0.63
C LYS A 44 -6.30 -1.02 -1.66
N ALA A 45 -7.54 -0.80 -1.23
CA ALA A 45 -8.68 -0.61 -2.12
C ALA A 45 -8.53 0.66 -2.96
N LYS A 46 -8.21 1.79 -2.32
CA LYS A 46 -8.04 3.10 -2.97
C LYS A 46 -6.89 3.11 -3.97
N VAL A 47 -5.73 2.54 -3.65
CA VAL A 47 -4.64 2.40 -4.64
C VAL A 47 -5.11 1.60 -5.86
N THR A 48 -5.84 0.50 -5.66
CA THR A 48 -6.34 -0.29 -6.79
C THR A 48 -7.50 0.35 -7.54
N SER A 49 -8.19 1.34 -6.99
CA SER A 49 -9.17 2.14 -7.74
C SER A 49 -8.50 3.20 -8.60
N GLU A 50 -7.38 3.77 -8.15
CA GLU A 50 -6.63 4.80 -8.88
C GLU A 50 -5.63 4.22 -9.90
N TYR A 51 -5.00 3.08 -9.58
CA TYR A 51 -3.91 2.50 -10.37
C TYR A 51 -4.24 1.08 -10.86
N ASN A 52 -3.73 0.72 -12.04
CA ASN A 52 -3.92 -0.60 -12.63
C ASN A 52 -2.89 -1.61 -12.09
N ILE A 53 -2.93 -1.81 -10.77
CA ILE A 53 -2.02 -2.72 -10.06
C ILE A 53 -2.80 -3.77 -9.28
N LYS A 54 -2.22 -4.96 -9.11
CA LYS A 54 -2.84 -6.04 -8.32
C LYS A 54 -2.84 -5.69 -6.83
N LYS A 55 -3.97 -5.96 -6.17
CA LYS A 55 -4.17 -5.75 -4.73
C LYS A 55 -3.07 -6.39 -3.87
N MET A 56 -2.63 -7.61 -4.22
CA MET A 56 -1.57 -8.33 -3.50
C MET A 56 -0.19 -7.64 -3.56
N GLU A 57 0.13 -6.91 -4.63
CA GLU A 57 1.42 -6.21 -4.74
C GLU A 57 1.47 -5.04 -3.75
N VAL A 58 0.34 -4.36 -3.57
CA VAL A 58 0.20 -3.28 -2.59
C VAL A 58 0.22 -3.84 -1.16
N GLU A 59 -0.46 -4.95 -0.93
CA GLU A 59 -0.54 -5.60 0.39
C GLU A 59 0.80 -5.96 1.01
N LYS A 60 1.68 -6.56 0.19
CA LYS A 60 2.98 -7.09 0.63
C LYS A 60 3.91 -6.00 1.14
N LEU A 61 3.69 -4.75 0.74
CA LEU A 61 4.51 -3.60 1.12
C LEU A 61 3.97 -2.86 2.36
N LEU A 62 2.71 -3.08 2.74
CA LEU A 62 2.10 -2.43 3.90
C LEU A 62 2.48 -3.18 5.18
N VAL A 63 3.43 -2.63 5.92
CA VAL A 63 3.92 -3.13 7.20
C VAL A 63 3.18 -2.43 8.34
N LEU A 64 2.63 -3.22 9.26
CA LEU A 64 1.95 -2.72 10.46
C LEU A 64 2.84 -2.93 11.69
N GLN A 65 3.13 -1.86 12.41
CA GLN A 65 3.63 -1.93 13.78
C GLN A 65 2.44 -1.71 14.72
N LYS A 66 2.12 -2.74 15.50
CA LYS A 66 0.96 -2.71 16.41
C LYS A 66 1.27 -1.96 17.70
N ALA A 67 0.24 -1.31 18.24
CA ALA A 67 0.25 -0.80 19.60
C ALA A 67 0.21 -1.96 20.61
N ASN A 68 0.81 -1.73 21.78
CA ASN A 68 0.75 -2.61 22.94
C ASN A 68 0.55 -1.75 24.20
N PHE A 69 0.43 -2.36 25.38
CA PHE A 69 0.10 -1.62 26.61
C PHE A 69 1.22 -0.67 27.07
N SER A 70 2.47 -0.90 26.67
CA SER A 70 3.60 -0.01 26.97
C SER A 70 3.77 1.09 25.92
N THR A 71 3.41 0.80 24.67
CA THR A 71 3.47 1.74 23.55
C THR A 71 2.12 1.83 22.88
N LEU A 72 1.31 2.80 23.30
CA LEU A 72 -0.06 3.07 22.82
C LEU A 72 -0.10 3.72 21.42
N ARG A 73 0.94 3.50 20.61
CA ARG A 73 1.08 3.99 19.25
C ARG A 73 1.26 2.82 18.31
N GLY A 74 0.60 2.91 17.15
CA GLY A 74 0.81 2.01 16.04
C GLY A 74 1.19 2.78 14.79
N THR A 75 1.82 2.11 13.83
CA THR A 75 2.22 2.71 12.55
C THR A 75 1.88 1.78 11.39
N ILE A 76 1.55 2.39 10.25
CA ILE A 76 1.48 1.72 8.95
C ILE A 76 2.50 2.39 8.03
N SER A 77 3.37 1.61 7.41
CA SER A 77 4.41 2.12 6.53
C SER A 77 4.57 1.25 5.29
N ALA A 78 5.09 1.85 4.23
CA ALA A 78 5.44 1.14 3.01
C ALA A 78 6.70 1.72 2.38
N ARG A 79 7.69 0.87 2.13
CA ARG A 79 8.92 1.23 1.41
C ARG A 79 9.05 0.34 0.18
N SER A 80 9.24 0.95 -0.98
CA SER A 80 9.35 0.24 -2.25
C SER A 80 10.22 0.98 -3.25
N TYR A 81 10.87 0.22 -4.12
CA TYR A 81 11.53 0.75 -5.30
C TYR A 81 10.51 1.04 -6.40
N ARG A 82 11.00 1.64 -7.50
CA ARG A 82 10.21 1.88 -8.72
C ARG A 82 9.56 0.57 -9.18
N THR A 83 8.28 0.63 -9.55
CA THR A 83 7.51 -0.57 -9.90
C THR A 83 7.74 -0.95 -11.35
N PRO A 84 8.00 -2.24 -11.69
CA PRO A 84 8.12 -2.66 -13.07
C PRO A 84 6.86 -2.36 -13.88
N LEU A 85 7.01 -1.83 -15.10
CA LEU A 85 5.87 -1.57 -15.99
C LEU A 85 5.10 -2.85 -16.37
N SER A 86 5.73 -4.02 -16.27
CA SER A 86 5.06 -5.32 -16.48
C SER A 86 3.89 -5.57 -15.52
N LYS A 87 3.87 -4.92 -14.34
CA LYS A 87 2.75 -5.01 -13.39
C LYS A 87 1.50 -4.23 -13.83
N PHE A 88 1.63 -3.37 -14.83
CA PHE A 88 0.59 -2.47 -15.37
C PHE A 88 0.15 -2.84 -16.79
N ILE A 89 0.60 -4.00 -17.27
CA ILE A 89 0.38 -4.44 -18.65
C ILE A 89 -1.10 -4.74 -18.89
N GLY A 90 -1.63 -4.29 -20.02
CA GLY A 90 -2.98 -4.63 -20.49
C GLY A 90 -2.93 -5.71 -21.54
N THR A 91 -2.38 -5.36 -22.71
CA THR A 91 -2.18 -6.30 -23.82
C THR A 91 -0.78 -6.12 -24.37
N TYR A 92 -0.21 -7.20 -24.91
CA TYR A 92 1.01 -7.14 -25.69
C TYR A 92 0.93 -8.12 -26.85
N SER A 93 1.30 -7.67 -28.05
CA SER A 93 1.40 -8.55 -29.22
C SER A 93 2.45 -8.01 -30.20
N ARG A 94 2.94 -8.88 -31.10
CA ARG A 94 3.87 -8.46 -32.16
C ARG A 94 3.28 -7.34 -33.03
N LYS A 95 1.98 -7.39 -33.31
CA LYS A 95 1.28 -6.44 -34.20
C LYS A 95 0.95 -5.12 -33.50
N ASN A 96 0.48 -5.19 -32.24
CA ASN A 96 -0.07 -4.02 -31.54
C ASN A 96 0.89 -3.40 -30.53
N GLY A 97 2.11 -3.94 -30.40
CA GLY A 97 3.09 -3.49 -29.41
C GLY A 97 2.66 -3.83 -27.98
N ILE A 98 3.26 -3.13 -27.01
CA ILE A 98 2.94 -3.28 -25.58
C ILE A 98 2.08 -2.11 -25.15
N LYS A 99 0.89 -2.40 -24.59
CA LYS A 99 0.01 -1.41 -24.00
C LYS A 99 0.04 -1.50 -22.48
N VAL A 100 0.29 -0.36 -21.84
CA VAL A 100 0.28 -0.23 -20.39
C VAL A 100 -0.71 0.85 -19.96
N ARG A 101 -1.22 0.73 -18.75
CA ARG A 101 -2.04 1.75 -18.10
C ARG A 101 -1.58 1.84 -16.66
N VAL A 102 -1.02 2.96 -16.24
CA VAL A 102 -0.53 3.12 -14.85
C VAL A 102 -1.67 3.64 -13.97
N LYS A 103 -2.13 4.86 -14.24
CA LYS A 103 -3.36 5.41 -13.65
C LYS A 103 -4.58 4.94 -14.44
N LYS A 104 -5.64 4.56 -13.75
CA LYS A 104 -6.90 4.11 -14.36
C LYS A 104 -7.72 5.25 -14.97
N THR A 105 -7.51 6.47 -14.49
CA THR A 105 -8.06 7.70 -15.10
C THR A 105 -7.52 7.92 -16.53
N GLU A 106 -6.39 7.32 -16.85
CA GLU A 106 -5.83 7.32 -18.21
C GLU A 106 -6.25 6.06 -18.98
N GLY A 107 -6.37 6.21 -20.31
CA GLY A 107 -6.52 5.06 -21.20
C GLY A 107 -5.24 4.21 -21.30
N PHE A 108 -5.35 3.03 -21.93
CA PHE A 108 -4.18 2.25 -22.30
C PHE A 108 -3.34 2.98 -23.34
N LYS A 109 -2.05 3.17 -23.05
CA LYS A 109 -1.09 3.84 -23.93
C LYS A 109 -0.10 2.82 -24.51
N ASN A 110 0.24 2.99 -25.78
CA ASN A 110 1.34 2.26 -26.39
C ASN A 110 2.66 2.69 -25.73
N LEU A 111 3.45 1.72 -25.28
CA LEU A 111 4.72 1.98 -24.64
C LEU A 111 5.80 2.23 -25.70
N GLN A 112 6.29 3.47 -25.75
CA GLN A 112 7.34 3.87 -26.71
C GLN A 112 8.74 3.48 -26.23
N GLY A 113 8.95 3.40 -24.91
CA GLY A 113 10.26 3.17 -24.31
C GLY A 113 10.89 4.46 -23.77
N LYS A 114 12.18 4.40 -23.44
CA LYS A 114 12.98 5.55 -23.05
C LYS A 114 13.84 5.98 -24.23
N GLU A 115 13.96 7.29 -24.44
CA GLU A 115 14.75 7.87 -25.54
C GLU A 115 16.23 7.49 -25.45
N ARG A 116 16.78 7.39 -24.24
CA ARG A 116 18.17 6.97 -24.01
C ARG A 116 18.47 5.48 -24.25
N LEU A 117 17.48 4.69 -24.66
CA LEU A 117 17.58 3.27 -24.89
C LEU A 117 17.22 2.95 -26.35
N PHE A 118 17.67 1.80 -26.82
CA PHE A 118 17.61 1.46 -28.24
C PHE A 118 16.50 0.45 -28.54
N GLY A 119 15.87 0.65 -29.70
CA GLY A 119 14.79 -0.20 -30.21
C GLY A 119 13.49 -0.08 -29.41
N LYS A 120 12.48 -0.85 -29.82
CA LYS A 120 11.18 -0.88 -29.16
C LYS A 120 11.23 -1.73 -27.88
N PRO A 121 10.45 -1.38 -26.84
CA PRO A 121 10.28 -2.24 -25.67
C PRO A 121 9.71 -3.62 -26.04
N PHE A 122 10.16 -4.64 -25.31
CA PHE A 122 9.72 -6.03 -25.50
C PHE A 122 9.46 -6.72 -24.16
N VAL A 123 8.57 -7.70 -24.14
CA VAL A 123 8.32 -8.55 -22.97
C VAL A 123 9.28 -9.73 -23.00
N ALA A 124 9.89 -10.05 -21.86
CA ALA A 124 10.71 -11.24 -21.70
C ALA A 124 10.55 -11.82 -20.29
N ASN A 125 10.75 -13.12 -20.17
CA ASN A 125 11.02 -13.78 -18.90
C ASN A 125 12.53 -13.85 -18.73
N VAL A 126 13.04 -13.36 -17.61
CA VAL A 126 14.46 -13.44 -17.28
C VAL A 126 14.62 -14.09 -15.92
N GLU A 127 15.69 -14.86 -15.76
CA GLU A 127 16.03 -15.42 -14.46
C GLU A 127 16.30 -14.29 -13.47
N THR A 128 15.63 -14.39 -12.33
CA THR A 128 16.03 -13.64 -11.13
C THR A 128 17.37 -14.18 -10.65
N GLY A 129 18.09 -13.46 -9.79
CA GLY A 129 19.37 -13.93 -9.24
C GLY A 129 19.32 -15.24 -8.44
N HIS A 130 18.17 -15.94 -8.40
CA HIS A 130 18.00 -17.30 -7.90
C HIS A 130 17.70 -18.23 -9.08
N GLU A 131 18.50 -19.28 -9.22
CA GLU A 131 18.40 -20.26 -10.30
C GLU A 131 16.99 -20.86 -10.40
N GLY A 132 16.47 -20.99 -11.61
CA GLY A 132 15.14 -21.55 -11.88
C GLY A 132 13.95 -20.62 -11.59
N THR A 133 14.17 -19.45 -10.96
CA THR A 133 13.08 -18.49 -10.72
C THR A 133 13.10 -17.41 -11.80
N GLN A 134 12.13 -17.45 -12.71
CA GLN A 134 11.97 -16.44 -13.75
C GLN A 134 10.96 -15.36 -13.36
N HIS A 135 11.19 -14.13 -13.81
CA HIS A 135 10.21 -13.07 -13.72
C HIS A 135 9.94 -12.42 -15.08
N MET A 136 8.67 -12.08 -15.32
CA MET A 136 8.25 -11.36 -16.51
C MET A 136 8.52 -9.86 -16.34
N GLY A 137 9.27 -9.28 -17.28
CA GLY A 137 9.56 -7.86 -17.35
C GLY A 137 9.28 -7.27 -18.72
N ILE A 138 9.17 -5.95 -18.77
CA ILE A 138 9.24 -5.18 -20.01
C ILE A 138 10.63 -4.57 -20.05
N PHE A 139 11.36 -4.82 -21.13
CA PHE A 139 12.75 -4.44 -21.29
C PHE A 139 12.97 -3.63 -22.57
N GLN A 140 14.08 -2.90 -22.61
CA GLN A 140 14.59 -2.23 -23.79
C GLN A 140 16.11 -2.39 -23.85
N ARG A 141 16.72 -2.33 -25.03
CA ARG A 141 18.16 -2.59 -25.18
C ARG A 141 18.97 -1.37 -24.78
N LYS A 142 20.13 -1.60 -24.17
CA LYS A 142 21.09 -0.52 -23.84
C LYS A 142 22.04 -0.20 -24.99
N THR A 143 22.14 -1.07 -25.99
CA THR A 143 22.98 -0.90 -27.18
C THR A 143 22.15 -1.02 -28.44
N GLU A 144 22.54 -0.32 -29.49
CA GLU A 144 21.92 -0.40 -30.81
C GLU A 144 22.13 -1.78 -31.45
N LYS A 145 23.36 -2.30 -31.32
CA LYS A 145 23.78 -3.60 -31.83
C LYS A 145 23.84 -4.63 -30.70
N GLY A 146 23.39 -5.84 -30.99
CA GLY A 146 23.44 -6.98 -30.07
C GLY A 146 22.17 -7.21 -29.24
N ARG A 147 22.08 -8.40 -28.63
CA ARG A 147 20.91 -8.81 -27.83
C ARG A 147 20.98 -8.31 -26.39
N TYR A 148 22.17 -8.11 -25.86
CA TYR A 148 22.44 -7.66 -24.49
C TYR A 148 23.42 -6.49 -24.53
N PRO A 149 23.42 -5.62 -23.50
CA PRO A 149 22.60 -5.67 -22.29
C PRO A 149 21.19 -5.09 -22.47
N ILE A 150 20.26 -5.51 -21.59
CA ILE A 150 18.87 -5.06 -21.56
C ILE A 150 18.58 -4.34 -20.24
N GLU A 151 17.65 -3.39 -20.26
CA GLU A 151 17.19 -2.65 -19.08
C GLU A 151 15.69 -2.83 -18.88
N GLN A 152 15.28 -3.16 -17.66
CA GLN A 152 13.87 -3.21 -17.30
C GLN A 152 13.28 -1.81 -17.19
N LEU A 153 12.07 -1.63 -17.72
CA LEU A 153 11.36 -0.38 -17.64
C LEU A 153 10.48 -0.34 -16.39
N TYR A 154 10.58 0.78 -15.66
CA TYR A 154 9.87 1.01 -14.40
C TYR A 154 9.05 2.29 -14.46
N THR A 155 8.10 2.42 -13.54
CA THR A 155 7.28 3.61 -13.32
C THR A 155 7.28 3.98 -11.83
N VAL A 156 6.34 4.82 -11.39
CA VAL A 156 6.10 5.15 -9.99
C VAL A 156 6.14 3.91 -9.08
N SER A 157 6.74 4.06 -7.92
CA SER A 157 6.77 3.07 -6.86
C SER A 157 5.39 2.94 -6.21
N ILE A 158 5.13 1.81 -5.55
CA ILE A 158 3.88 1.61 -4.82
C ILE A 158 3.82 2.55 -3.59
N SER A 159 4.97 2.89 -3.01
CA SER A 159 5.09 3.88 -1.94
C SER A 159 4.67 5.27 -2.42
N GLU A 160 5.07 5.68 -3.64
CA GLU A 160 4.60 6.92 -4.27
C GLU A 160 3.09 6.86 -4.57
N MET A 161 2.53 5.70 -4.95
CA MET A 161 1.07 5.55 -5.13
C MET A 161 0.31 5.67 -3.80
N LEU A 162 0.82 5.06 -2.73
CA LEU A 162 0.22 5.14 -1.40
C LEU A 162 0.31 6.56 -0.81
N GLY A 163 1.40 7.26 -1.12
CA GLY A 163 1.64 8.64 -0.71
C GLY A 163 1.10 9.69 -1.68
N SER A 164 0.34 9.32 -2.71
CA SER A 164 -0.34 10.30 -3.54
C SER A 164 -1.48 10.93 -2.76
N GLU A 165 -1.67 12.24 -2.91
CA GLU A 165 -2.67 13.07 -2.20
C GLU A 165 -4.03 12.37 -2.05
N THR A 166 -4.59 11.90 -3.17
CA THR A 166 -5.91 11.22 -3.20
C THR A 166 -6.00 9.95 -2.37
N VAL A 167 -4.87 9.26 -2.15
CA VAL A 167 -4.80 8.02 -1.37
C VAL A 167 -4.49 8.33 0.10
N SER A 168 -3.55 9.23 0.35
CA SER A 168 -3.14 9.60 1.71
C SER A 168 -4.25 10.32 2.46
N GLU A 169 -4.93 11.28 1.83
CA GLU A 169 -6.05 12.02 2.44
C GLU A 169 -7.21 11.08 2.76
N TYR A 170 -7.56 10.20 1.82
CA TYR A 170 -8.60 9.18 2.02
C TYR A 170 -8.26 8.26 3.21
N ALA A 171 -6.99 7.85 3.34
CA ALA A 171 -6.54 7.00 4.44
C ALA A 171 -6.58 7.73 5.79
N VAL A 172 -6.25 9.02 5.81
CA VAL A 172 -6.32 9.89 7.01
C VAL A 172 -7.76 10.07 7.46
N GLU A 173 -8.66 10.41 6.54
CA GLU A 173 -10.10 10.56 6.80
C GLU A 173 -10.68 9.26 7.41
N LYS A 174 -10.50 8.13 6.73
CA LYS A 174 -10.99 6.84 7.22
C LYS A 174 -10.31 6.38 8.50
N GLY A 175 -9.03 6.71 8.67
CA GLY A 175 -8.32 6.45 9.91
C GLY A 175 -8.96 7.16 11.09
N GLN A 176 -9.27 8.45 10.94
CA GLN A 176 -9.92 9.24 11.99
C GLN A 176 -11.31 8.68 12.34
N ASP A 177 -12.13 8.39 11.33
CA ASP A 177 -13.46 7.79 11.52
C ASP A 177 -13.39 6.47 12.29
N TYR A 178 -12.42 5.61 11.94
CA TYR A 178 -12.27 4.32 12.60
C TYR A 178 -11.74 4.41 14.01
N LEU A 179 -10.82 5.32 14.31
CA LEU A 179 -10.34 5.52 15.67
C LEU A 179 -11.51 5.88 16.60
N GLU A 180 -12.36 6.83 16.19
CA GLU A 180 -13.51 7.27 16.98
C GLU A 180 -14.55 6.14 17.17
N GLN A 181 -14.99 5.52 16.07
CA GLN A 181 -16.00 4.47 16.11
C GLN A 181 -15.55 3.22 16.87
N ILE A 182 -14.26 2.87 16.78
CA ILE A 182 -13.73 1.67 17.44
C ILE A 182 -13.46 1.97 18.91
N MET A 183 -13.02 3.17 19.28
CA MET A 183 -12.77 3.51 20.69
C MET A 183 -14.02 3.33 21.54
N ALA A 184 -15.16 3.87 21.09
CA ALA A 184 -16.44 3.70 21.77
C ALA A 184 -16.80 2.21 21.96
N LYS A 185 -16.57 1.39 20.92
CA LYS A 185 -16.84 -0.06 20.98
C LYS A 185 -15.86 -0.80 21.89
N GLU A 186 -14.61 -0.37 21.96
CA GLU A 186 -13.61 -0.98 22.84
C GLU A 186 -13.88 -0.68 24.31
N VAL A 187 -14.26 0.54 24.64
CA VAL A 187 -14.67 0.92 26.00
C VAL A 187 -15.88 0.08 26.45
N ASP A 188 -16.94 0.04 25.64
CA ASP A 188 -18.15 -0.76 25.92
C ASP A 188 -17.83 -2.27 26.07
N ARG A 189 -16.98 -2.82 25.20
CA ARG A 189 -16.53 -4.21 25.26
C ARG A 189 -15.79 -4.51 26.57
N ILE A 190 -14.96 -3.59 27.05
CA ILE A 190 -14.20 -3.77 28.30
C ILE A 190 -15.14 -3.68 29.50
N LEU A 191 -16.03 -2.70 29.53
CA LEU A 191 -17.03 -2.52 30.59
C LEU A 191 -17.90 -3.78 30.76
N LYS A 192 -18.47 -4.28 29.66
CA LYS A 192 -19.30 -5.50 29.65
C LYS A 192 -18.54 -6.76 30.10
N GLY A 193 -17.22 -6.78 29.93
CA GLY A 193 -16.39 -7.88 30.39
C GLY A 193 -16.07 -7.83 31.89
N TYR A 194 -16.28 -6.68 32.54
CA TYR A 194 -15.90 -6.43 33.93
C TYR A 194 -17.10 -6.31 34.88
N VAL A 195 -18.21 -5.76 34.39
CA VAL A 195 -19.49 -5.73 35.12
C VAL A 195 -20.18 -7.07 34.87
N LYS A 196 -20.18 -7.94 35.89
CA LYS A 196 -21.03 -9.14 35.95
C LYS A 196 -22.30 -8.83 36.71
#